data_AF-A0A6I0JNW2-F1
#
_entry.id   AF-A0A6I0JNW2-F1
#
_cell.length_a   1.000
_cell.length_b   1.000
_cell.length_c   1.000
_cell.angle_alpha   90.00
_cell.angle_beta   90.00
_cell.angle_gamma   90.00
#
_symmetry.space_group_name_H-M   'P 1'
#
loop_
_entity.id
_entity.type
_entity.pdbx_description
1 polymer ?
#
loop_
_entity_poly.entity_id
_entity_poly.type
_entity_poly.pdbx_seq_one_letter_code
_entity_poly.pdbx_strand_id
1 'polypeptide(L)'
;YTDYHRNLVAKGVVIKTTMNFIEKNRKALLDKYKTFEKFNEKFEIDDQLLNYLREAADKEKIEFNEEQYNKALPLIKAQLKALIARDLWDMNEYFQVMNATNKSVERALEILNDKEYEKILK
;
A
#
# COMPACT_ATOMS: atom_id res chain seq x y z
N TYR A 1 0.31 14.46 -2.70
CA TYR A 1 0.46 13.99 -4.10
C TYR A 1 1.58 14.77 -4.79
N THR A 2 2.32 14.13 -5.71
CA THR A 2 3.36 14.76 -6.57
C THR A 2 3.03 14.51 -8.04
N ASP A 3 3.63 15.23 -8.98
CA ASP A 3 3.41 14.98 -10.42
C ASP A 3 3.89 13.60 -10.82
N TYR A 4 5.05 13.19 -10.31
CA TYR A 4 5.58 11.86 -10.52
C TYR A 4 4.56 10.79 -10.11
N HIS A 5 4.01 10.89 -8.90
CA HIS A 5 2.98 9.97 -8.41
C HIS A 5 1.70 10.00 -9.25
N ARG A 6 1.23 11.18 -9.64
CA ARG A 6 0.06 11.34 -10.52
C ARG A 6 0.27 10.62 -11.86
N ASN A 7 1.45 10.77 -12.46
CA ASN A 7 1.80 10.11 -13.71
C ASN A 7 1.87 8.58 -13.57
N LEU A 8 2.44 8.06 -12.47
CA LEU A 8 2.46 6.62 -12.21
C LEU A 8 1.04 6.03 -12.17
N VAL A 9 0.12 6.71 -11.51
CA VAL A 9 -1.27 6.26 -11.40
C VAL A 9 -2.00 6.41 -12.74
N ALA A 10 -1.90 7.58 -13.38
CA ALA A 10 -2.60 7.88 -14.63
C ALA A 10 -2.18 6.98 -15.79
N LYS A 11 -0.91 6.60 -15.87
CA LYS A 11 -0.40 5.65 -16.88
C LYS A 11 -0.54 4.18 -16.46
N GLY A 12 -1.20 3.91 -15.33
CA GLY A 12 -1.48 2.55 -14.85
C GLY A 12 -0.26 1.78 -14.36
N VAL A 13 0.89 2.44 -14.14
CA VAL A 13 2.14 1.80 -13.69
C VAL A 13 1.93 1.09 -12.36
N VAL A 14 1.27 1.74 -11.39
CA VAL A 14 1.01 1.18 -10.06
C VAL A 14 0.21 -0.14 -10.15
N ILE A 15 -0.84 -0.16 -10.97
CA ILE A 15 -1.68 -1.36 -11.16
C ILE A 15 -0.89 -2.46 -11.86
N LYS A 16 -0.20 -2.15 -12.97
CA LYS A 16 0.60 -3.13 -13.73
C LYS A 16 1.69 -3.77 -12.86
N THR A 17 2.41 -2.96 -12.08
CA THR A 17 3.44 -3.47 -11.16
C THR A 17 2.84 -4.43 -10.13
N THR A 18 1.69 -4.08 -9.54
CA THR A 18 1.01 -4.94 -8.57
C THR A 18 0.54 -6.25 -9.19
N MET A 19 -0.10 -6.20 -10.36
CA MET A 19 -0.58 -7.40 -11.07
C MET A 19 0.57 -8.37 -11.37
N ASN A 20 1.66 -7.86 -11.94
CA ASN A 20 2.83 -8.68 -12.28
C ASN A 20 3.50 -9.28 -11.04
N PHE A 21 3.52 -8.55 -9.93
CA PHE A 21 4.06 -9.06 -8.67
C PHE A 21 3.19 -10.18 -8.11
N ILE A 22 1.87 -9.98 -8.05
CA ILE A 22 0.91 -10.96 -7.54
C ILE A 22 0.94 -12.24 -8.37
N GLU A 23 0.94 -12.13 -9.70
CA GLU A 23 0.96 -13.30 -10.60
C GLU A 23 2.08 -14.29 -10.24
N LYS A 24 3.26 -13.78 -9.90
CA LYS A 24 4.43 -14.58 -9.56
C LYS A 24 4.49 -15.01 -8.09
N ASN A 25 3.91 -14.23 -7.19
CA ASN A 25 4.12 -14.38 -5.74
C ASN A 25 2.88 -14.81 -4.95
N ARG A 26 1.69 -14.87 -5.57
CA ARG A 26 0.39 -15.14 -4.89
C ARG A 26 0.45 -16.32 -3.93
N LYS A 27 0.91 -17.49 -4.42
CA LYS A 27 0.98 -18.70 -3.61
C LYS A 27 1.93 -18.55 -2.42
N ALA A 28 3.15 -18.05 -2.67
CA ALA A 28 4.14 -17.84 -1.63
C ALA A 28 3.67 -16.84 -0.56
N LEU A 29 2.95 -15.78 -0.97
CA LEU A 29 2.38 -14.79 -0.04
C LEU A 29 1.27 -15.38 0.81
N LEU A 30 0.32 -16.13 0.23
CA LEU A 30 -0.73 -16.81 0.99
C LEU A 30 -0.16 -17.92 1.89
N ASP A 31 0.93 -18.56 1.48
CA ASP A 31 1.61 -19.56 2.30
C ASP A 31 2.36 -18.94 3.48
N LYS A 32 3.02 -17.81 3.27
CA LYS A 32 3.74 -17.09 4.32
C LYS A 32 2.79 -16.36 5.28
N TYR A 33 1.75 -15.73 4.75
CA TYR A 33 0.78 -14.92 5.49
C TYR A 33 -0.60 -15.56 5.42
N LYS A 34 -0.85 -16.50 6.33
CA LYS A 34 -2.11 -17.27 6.38
C LYS A 34 -3.36 -16.43 6.68
N THR A 35 -3.20 -15.22 7.19
CA THR A 35 -4.29 -14.28 7.46
C THR A 35 -3.91 -12.87 7.01
N PHE A 36 -4.92 -12.04 6.74
CA PHE A 36 -4.70 -10.65 6.36
C PHE A 36 -3.96 -9.87 7.45
N GLU A 37 -4.26 -10.09 8.73
CA GLU A 37 -3.63 -9.35 9.84
C GLU A 37 -2.11 -9.59 9.85
N LYS A 38 -1.68 -10.85 9.67
CA LYS A 38 -0.25 -11.19 9.57
C LYS A 38 0.42 -10.54 8.37
N PHE A 39 -0.28 -10.44 7.24
CA PHE A 39 0.21 -9.72 6.07
C PHE A 39 0.29 -8.22 6.36
N ASN A 40 -0.77 -7.63 6.92
CA ASN A 40 -0.84 -6.20 7.17
C ASN A 40 0.21 -5.74 8.20
N GLU A 41 0.51 -6.56 9.20
CA GLU A 41 1.54 -6.28 10.19
C GLU A 41 2.96 -6.45 9.62
N LYS A 42 3.22 -7.52 8.86
CA LYS A 42 4.60 -7.96 8.56
C LYS A 42 5.06 -7.79 7.13
N PHE A 43 4.15 -7.64 6.17
CA PHE A 43 4.52 -7.44 4.77
C PHE A 43 4.89 -5.98 4.53
N GLU A 44 6.06 -5.78 3.94
CA GLU A 44 6.56 -4.47 3.54
C GLU A 44 6.88 -4.45 2.05
N ILE A 45 6.78 -3.26 1.45
CA ILE A 45 7.23 -3.03 0.09
C ILE A 45 8.74 -2.84 0.11
N ASP A 46 9.44 -3.85 -0.39
CA ASP A 46 10.90 -3.89 -0.50
C ASP A 46 11.42 -3.13 -1.73
N ASP A 47 12.75 -2.96 -1.78
CA ASP A 47 13.42 -2.25 -2.86
C ASP A 47 13.31 -2.96 -4.21
N GLN A 48 13.13 -4.29 -4.21
CA GLN A 48 12.95 -5.05 -5.44
C GLN A 48 11.62 -4.69 -6.11
N LEU A 49 10.53 -4.61 -5.35
CA LEU A 49 9.23 -4.21 -5.88
C LEU A 49 9.23 -2.73 -6.30
N LEU A 50 9.95 -1.87 -5.58
CA LEU A 50 10.15 -0.47 -5.99
C LEU A 50 10.96 -0.35 -7.28
N ASN A 51 11.97 -1.21 -7.50
CA ASN A 51 12.72 -1.26 -8.75
C ASN A 51 11.80 -1.64 -9.91
N TYR A 52 10.95 -2.65 -9.75
CA TYR A 52 9.98 -3.03 -10.79
C TYR A 52 8.98 -1.91 -11.10
N LEU A 53 8.58 -1.11 -10.11
CA LEU A 53 7.78 0.09 -10.33
C LEU A 53 8.54 1.10 -11.20
N ARG A 54 9.81 1.37 -10.90
CA ARG A 54 10.64 2.32 -11.65
C ARG A 54 10.88 1.85 -13.09
N GLU A 55 11.21 0.58 -13.30
CA GLU A 55 11.35 0.00 -14.63
C GLU A 55 10.05 0.09 -15.46
N ALA A 56 8.90 -0.10 -14.81
CA ALA A 56 7.61 0.06 -15.46
C ALA A 56 7.30 1.53 -15.78
N ALA A 57 7.70 2.47 -14.92
CA ALA A 57 7.60 3.90 -15.16
C ALA A 57 8.46 4.34 -16.36
N ASP A 58 9.68 3.82 -16.47
CA ASP A 58 10.60 4.10 -17.58
C ASP A 58 10.03 3.62 -18.92
N LYS A 59 9.42 2.42 -18.94
CA LYS A 59 8.72 1.88 -20.13
C LYS A 59 7.56 2.77 -20.58
N GLU A 60 6.85 3.37 -19.63
CA GLU A 60 5.77 4.33 -19.88
C GLU A 60 6.28 5.75 -20.14
N LYS A 61 7.61 5.95 -20.24
CA LYS A 61 8.27 7.24 -20.47
C LYS A 61 7.86 8.29 -19.44
N ILE A 62 7.82 7.90 -18.18
CA ILE A 62 7.66 8.83 -17.06
C ILE A 62 9.06 9.25 -16.62
N GLU A 63 9.36 10.54 -16.73
CA GLU A 63 10.65 11.07 -16.28
C GLU A 63 10.80 10.88 -14.77
N PHE A 64 11.92 10.28 -14.34
CA PHE A 64 12.21 10.09 -12.93
C PHE A 64 12.59 11.42 -12.29
N ASN A 65 11.88 11.77 -11.22
CA ASN A 65 12.21 12.91 -10.36
C ASN A 65 12.38 12.41 -8.93
N GLU A 66 13.62 12.42 -8.44
CA GLU A 66 13.98 11.85 -7.15
C GLU A 66 13.29 12.55 -5.98
N GLU A 67 13.23 13.89 -5.98
CA GLU A 67 12.57 14.65 -4.91
C GLU A 67 11.08 14.30 -4.82
N GLN A 68 10.39 14.28 -5.97
CA GLN A 68 8.97 13.95 -6.04
C GLN A 68 8.69 12.48 -5.74
N TYR A 69 9.61 11.59 -6.12
CA TYR A 69 9.55 10.17 -5.77
C TYR A 69 9.66 9.99 -4.27
N ASN A 70 10.71 10.54 -3.64
CA ASN A 70 10.95 10.43 -2.20
C ASN A 70 9.79 11.03 -1.40
N LYS A 71 9.25 12.18 -1.83
CA LYS A 71 8.07 12.80 -1.22
C LYS A 71 6.80 11.95 -1.33
N ALA A 72 6.64 11.20 -2.42
CA ALA A 72 5.49 10.33 -2.64
C ALA A 72 5.70 8.89 -2.16
N LEU A 73 6.92 8.51 -1.78
CA LEU A 73 7.29 7.13 -1.51
C LEU A 73 6.41 6.45 -0.46
N PRO A 74 6.04 7.08 0.68
CA PRO A 74 5.13 6.47 1.65
C PRO A 74 3.77 6.12 1.04
N LEU A 75 3.21 7.01 0.23
CA LEU A 75 1.92 6.80 -0.44
C LEU A 75 2.01 5.73 -1.52
N ILE A 76 3.10 5.70 -2.30
CA ILE A 76 3.36 4.66 -3.30
C ILE A 76 3.41 3.28 -2.62
N LYS A 77 4.16 3.15 -1.53
CA LYS A 77 4.24 1.90 -0.76
C LYS A 77 2.87 1.48 -0.22
N ALA A 78 2.10 2.42 0.33
CA ALA A 78 0.76 2.16 0.83
C ALA A 78 -0.18 1.61 -0.27
N GLN A 79 -0.19 2.27 -1.43
CA GLN A 79 -1.04 1.85 -2.55
C GLN A 79 -0.65 0.49 -3.11
N LEU A 80 0.65 0.21 -3.26
CA LEU A 80 1.12 -1.11 -3.69
C LEU A 80 0.69 -2.19 -2.70
N LYS A 81 0.91 -1.97 -1.39
CA LYS A 81 0.51 -2.92 -0.35
C LYS A 81 -1.00 -3.14 -0.32
N ALA A 82 -1.79 -2.07 -0.47
CA ALA A 82 -3.25 -2.15 -0.48
C ALA A 82 -3.78 -2.92 -1.70
N LEU A 83 -3.21 -2.69 -2.89
CA LEU A 83 -3.59 -3.43 -4.10
C LEU A 83 -3.20 -4.91 -4.00
N ILE A 84 -2.03 -5.22 -3.43
CA ILE A 84 -1.63 -6.59 -3.13
C ILE A 84 -2.63 -7.23 -2.16
N ALA A 85 -3.01 -6.52 -1.08
CA ALA A 85 -3.99 -7.01 -0.11
C ALA A 85 -5.34 -7.31 -0.77
N ARG A 86 -5.84 -6.40 -1.62
CA ARG A 86 -7.06 -6.59 -2.41
C ARG A 86 -7.02 -7.85 -3.24
N ASP A 87 -5.91 -8.07 -3.92
CA ASP A 87 -5.74 -9.20 -4.83
C ASP A 87 -5.65 -10.53 -4.09
N LEU A 88 -5.13 -10.54 -2.86
CA LEU A 88 -4.99 -11.74 -2.03
C LEU A 88 -6.25 -12.07 -1.21
N TRP A 89 -6.99 -11.05 -0.75
CA TRP A 89 -8.19 -11.18 0.08
C TRP A 89 -9.38 -10.50 -0.60
N ASP A 90 -9.67 -9.23 -0.30
CA ASP A 90 -10.75 -8.47 -0.94
C ASP A 90 -10.58 -6.94 -0.78
N MET A 91 -11.54 -6.18 -1.29
CA MET A 91 -11.57 -4.72 -1.24
C MET A 91 -11.63 -4.16 0.18
N ASN A 92 -12.13 -4.90 1.17
CA ASN A 92 -12.11 -4.47 2.56
C ASN A 92 -10.68 -4.30 3.08
N GLU A 93 -9.79 -5.24 2.77
CA GLU A 93 -8.39 -5.25 3.14
C GLU A 93 -7.61 -4.12 2.46
N TYR A 94 -7.95 -3.79 1.21
CA TYR A 94 -7.44 -2.59 0.54
C TYR A 94 -7.66 -1.34 1.38
N PHE A 95 -8.91 -1.13 1.83
CA PHE A 95 -9.25 0.06 2.61
C PHE A 95 -8.60 0.03 4.00
N GLN A 96 -8.48 -1.12 4.64
CA GLN A 96 -7.77 -1.23 5.92
C GLN A 96 -6.30 -0.79 5.80
N VAL A 97 -5.60 -1.24 4.76
CA VAL A 97 -4.21 -0.81 4.50
C VAL A 97 -4.14 0.69 4.21
N MET A 98 -4.99 1.21 3.31
CA MET A 98 -4.97 2.63 2.94
C MET A 98 -5.31 3.54 4.12
N ASN A 99 -6.27 3.14 4.96
CA ASN A 99 -6.71 3.92 6.11
C ASN A 99 -5.66 3.93 7.23
N ALA A 100 -4.89 2.86 7.40
CA ALA A 100 -3.79 2.80 8.37
C ALA A 100 -2.70 3.85 8.11
N THR A 101 -2.60 4.39 6.89
CA THR A 101 -1.66 5.47 6.57
C THR A 101 -2.17 6.87 6.89
N ASN A 102 -3.43 6.98 7.29
CA ASN A 102 -4.05 8.24 7.69
C ASN A 102 -3.95 8.41 9.21
N LYS A 103 -3.11 9.32 9.66
CA LYS A 103 -2.93 9.66 11.08
C LYS A 103 -4.24 9.97 11.80
N SER A 104 -5.26 10.48 11.10
CA SER A 104 -6.58 10.73 11.69
C SER A 104 -7.34 9.44 12.00
N VAL A 105 -7.18 8.39 11.19
CA VAL A 105 -7.76 7.06 11.46
C VAL A 105 -6.99 6.37 12.58
N GLU A 106 -5.66 6.45 12.56
CA GLU A 106 -4.81 5.97 13.65
C GLU A 106 -5.20 6.61 14.97
N ARG A 107 -5.38 7.95 15.00
CA ARG A 107 -5.82 8.67 16.19
C ARG A 107 -7.25 8.30 16.63
N ALA A 108 -8.17 8.08 15.69
CA ALA A 108 -9.52 7.64 16.01
C ALA A 108 -9.53 6.24 16.63
N LEU A 109 -8.70 5.32 16.10
CA LEU A 109 -8.52 3.97 16.66
C LEU A 109 -7.84 4.00 18.03
N GLU A 110 -6.86 4.88 18.23
CA GLU A 110 -6.28 5.11 19.56
C GLU A 110 -7.35 5.53 20.56
N ILE A 111 -8.17 6.53 20.24
CA ILE A 111 -9.23 7.04 21.14
C ILE A 111 -10.30 5.98 21.42
N LEU A 112 -10.68 5.17 20.41
CA LEU A 112 -11.67 4.10 20.58
C LEU A 112 -11.14 2.91 21.40
N ASN A 113 -9.85 2.62 21.29
CA ASN A 113 -9.20 1.56 22.07
C ASN A 113 -8.75 2.06 23.46
N ASP A 114 -8.68 3.37 23.67
CA ASP A 114 -8.45 3.94 24.98
C ASP A 114 -9.69 3.75 25.85
N LYS A 115 -9.50 3.19 27.04
CA LYS A 115 -10.57 2.82 27.98
C LYS A 115 -11.33 4.03 28.54
N GLU A 116 -11.06 5.24 28.06
CA GLU A 116 -11.81 6.45 28.38
C GLU A 116 -13.19 6.48 27.73
N TYR A 117 -13.38 5.89 26.54
CA TYR A 117 -14.70 5.92 25.87
C TYR A 117 -15.75 5.09 26.63
N GLU A 118 -15.33 4.02 27.32
CA GLU A 118 -16.22 3.25 28.21
C GLU A 118 -16.66 4.03 29.46
N LYS A 119 -15.94 5.09 29.85
CA LYS A 119 -16.31 5.94 31.00
C LYS A 119 -17.33 7.01 30.67
N ILE A 120 -17.44 7.40 29.39
CA ILE A 120 -18.37 8.46 28.93
C ILE A 120 -19.77 7.88 28.63
N LEU A 121 -19.88 6.57 28.43
CA LEU A 121 -21.14 5.85 28.17
C LEU A 121 -21.84 5.33 29.45
N LYS A 122 -21.41 5.74 30.64
CA LYS A 122 -22.06 5.40 31.92
C LYS A 122 -22.83 6.58 32.50
#